data_AF-A0A7Y2J6J7-F1
#
_entry.id   AF-A0A7Y2J6J7-F1
#
_cell.length_a   1.000
_cell.length_b   1.000
_cell.length_c   1.000
_cell.angle_alpha   90.00
_cell.angle_beta   90.00
_cell.angle_gamma   90.00
#
_symmetry.space_group_name_H-M   'P 1'
#
loop_
_entity.id
_entity.type
_entity.pdbx_description
1 polymer ?
#
loop_
_entity_poly.entity_id
_entity_poly.type
_entity_poly.pdbx_seq_one_letter_code
_entity_poly.pdbx_strand_id
1 'polypeptide(L)'
;MKAIVLRKEIEPLPIQAKEPLIETYEGILNSDFKQVAKENFFNAEPDSIYATKRRVRNYHYSFPCNAETFIKLTFFAIVLAVVLN
;
A
#
# COMPACT_ATOMS: atom_id res chain seq x y z
N MET A 1 20.21 47.85 2.09
CA MET A 1 20.38 46.98 3.26
C MET A 1 21.08 45.70 2.80
N LYS A 2 22.17 45.32 3.48
CA LYS A 2 23.06 44.21 3.10
C LYS A 2 22.36 42.86 3.36
N ALA A 3 22.27 42.01 2.34
CA ALA A 3 21.95 40.60 2.52
C ALA A 3 23.20 39.87 3.03
N ILE A 4 23.29 39.71 4.35
CA ILE A 4 24.39 39.00 5.00
C ILE A 4 24.10 37.51 4.92
N VAL A 5 24.88 36.84 4.07
CA VAL A 5 25.41 35.47 4.16
C VAL A 5 24.73 34.55 5.19
N LEU A 6 24.02 33.55 4.68
CA LEU A 6 24.00 32.22 5.29
C LEU A 6 24.24 31.19 4.18
N ARG A 7 25.47 31.21 3.64
CA ARG A 7 26.08 30.00 3.08
C ARG A 7 26.26 29.04 4.25
N LYS A 8 25.18 28.36 4.64
CA LYS A 8 25.31 27.14 5.42
C LYS A 8 25.86 26.12 4.43
N GLU A 9 27.15 25.85 4.54
CA GLU A 9 27.80 24.71 3.89
C GLU A 9 26.91 23.50 4.16
N ILE A 10 26.22 23.06 3.12
CA ILE A 10 25.51 21.79 3.13
C ILE A 10 26.65 20.78 3.05
N GLU A 11 27.06 20.25 4.20
CA GLU A 11 27.92 19.07 4.24
C GLU A 11 27.29 18.04 3.29
N PRO A 12 28.06 17.48 2.33
CA PRO A 12 27.52 16.45 1.47
C PRO A 12 27.08 15.29 2.37
N LEU A 13 25.79 14.95 2.32
CA LEU A 13 25.24 13.74 2.93
C LEU A 13 26.19 12.58 2.64
N PRO A 14 26.48 11.71 3.63
CA PRO A 14 27.38 10.58 3.42
C PRO A 14 26.89 9.84 2.19
N ILE A 15 27.76 9.76 1.17
CA ILE A 15 27.53 8.98 -0.03
C ILE A 15 27.28 7.57 0.50
N GLN A 16 26.01 7.17 0.56
CA GLN A 16 25.67 5.81 0.89
C GLN A 16 26.37 4.99 -0.18
N ALA A 17 27.36 4.20 0.25
CA ALA A 17 28.02 3.25 -0.62
C ALA A 17 26.89 2.51 -1.32
N LYS A 18 26.79 2.70 -2.64
CA LYS A 18 25.79 2.01 -3.46
C LYS A 18 26.01 0.54 -3.15
N GLU A 19 25.11 -0.06 -2.38
CA GLU A 19 25.12 -1.49 -2.17
C GLU A 19 25.20 -2.11 -3.56
N PRO A 20 26.10 -3.08 -3.79
CA PRO A 20 26.22 -3.70 -5.09
C PRO A 20 24.83 -4.23 -5.44
N LEU A 21 24.25 -3.67 -6.51
CA LEU A 21 23.04 -4.19 -7.12
C LEU A 21 23.32 -5.66 -7.34
N ILE A 22 22.54 -6.52 -6.67
CA ILE A 22 22.71 -7.96 -6.75
C ILE A 22 22.49 -8.35 -8.22
N GLU A 23 23.58 -8.54 -8.97
CA GLU A 23 23.57 -8.79 -10.42
C GLU A 23 23.06 -10.19 -10.78
N THR A 24 22.85 -11.05 -9.79
CA THR A 24 22.41 -12.44 -9.99
C THR A 24 21.15 -12.74 -9.19
N TYR A 25 20.03 -12.88 -9.91
CA TYR A 25 18.78 -13.44 -9.36
C TYR A 25 18.78 -14.97 -9.29
N GLU A 26 19.85 -15.60 -9.78
CA GLU A 26 20.03 -17.05 -9.70
C GLU A 26 20.21 -17.46 -8.24
N GLY A 27 19.19 -18.11 -7.68
CA GLY A 27 19.14 -18.50 -6.27
C GLY A 27 18.22 -17.65 -5.39
N ILE A 28 17.67 -16.53 -5.89
CA ILE A 28 16.68 -15.72 -5.16
C ILE A 28 15.39 -16.50 -4.97
N LEU A 29 15.02 -17.41 -5.87
CA LEU A 29 13.80 -18.21 -5.75
C LEU A 29 14.06 -19.58 -5.09
N ASN A 30 14.87 -19.62 -4.03
CA ASN A 30 15.07 -20.84 -3.25
C ASN A 30 13.98 -21.01 -2.17
N SER A 31 13.96 -22.18 -1.53
CA SER A 31 13.04 -22.50 -0.43
C SER A 31 13.14 -21.50 0.73
N ASP A 32 14.35 -21.00 0.98
CA ASP A 32 14.65 -20.15 2.13
C ASP A 32 14.10 -18.75 1.90
N PHE A 33 14.26 -18.22 0.68
CA PHE A 33 13.63 -16.98 0.26
C PHE A 33 12.11 -17.10 0.29
N LYS A 34 11.53 -18.23 -0.10
CA LYS A 34 10.08 -18.46 0.02
C LYS A 34 9.64 -18.38 1.48
N GLN A 35 10.41 -18.93 2.41
CA GLN A 35 10.11 -18.85 3.84
C GLN A 35 10.22 -17.42 4.35
N VAL A 36 11.32 -16.72 4.07
CA VAL A 36 11.53 -15.33 4.49
C VAL A 36 10.50 -14.38 3.88
N ALA A 37 10.16 -14.55 2.59
CA ALA A 37 9.10 -13.78 1.94
C ALA A 37 7.74 -14.05 2.57
N LYS A 38 7.45 -15.29 2.97
CA LYS A 38 6.22 -15.67 3.66
C LYS A 38 6.16 -15.04 5.06
N GLU A 39 7.23 -15.13 5.83
CA GLU A 39 7.33 -14.51 7.16
C GLU A 39 7.17 -12.99 7.06
N ASN A 40 7.86 -12.32 6.14
CA ASN A 40 7.70 -10.89 5.89
C ASN A 40 6.30 -10.51 5.40
N PHE A 41 5.61 -11.39 4.68
CA PHE A 41 4.26 -11.14 4.20
C PHE A 41 3.19 -11.21 5.30
N PHE A 42 3.39 -12.07 6.31
CA PHE A 42 2.47 -12.25 7.43
C PHE A 42 2.84 -11.37 8.65
N ASN A 43 4.13 -11.14 8.88
CA ASN A 43 4.66 -10.32 9.97
C ASN A 43 5.03 -8.90 9.49
N ALA A 44 4.41 -8.44 8.40
CA ALA A 44 4.70 -7.12 7.84
C ALA A 44 4.42 -6.04 8.89
N GLU A 45 5.44 -5.25 9.19
CA GLU A 45 5.36 -4.16 10.16
C GLU A 45 4.27 -3.17 9.70
N PRO A 46 3.29 -2.83 10.56
CA PRO A 46 2.09 -2.09 10.16
C PRO A 46 2.40 -0.68 9.63
N ASP A 47 3.54 -0.11 10.02
CA ASP A 47 4.02 1.22 9.61
C ASP A 47 4.89 1.19 8.35
N SER A 48 5.07 0.02 7.73
CA SER A 48 5.77 -0.10 6.46
C SER A 48 4.96 0.55 5.32
N ILE A 49 5.67 1.21 4.40
CA ILE A 49 5.10 1.76 3.16
C ILE A 49 4.39 0.66 2.36
N TYR A 50 4.93 -0.57 2.36
CA TYR A 50 4.34 -1.72 1.69
C TYR A 50 3.03 -2.18 2.36
N ALA A 51 3.03 -2.26 3.70
CA ALA A 51 1.85 -2.62 4.47
C ALA A 51 0.73 -1.59 4.28
N THR A 52 1.07 -0.30 4.29
CA THR A 52 0.14 0.81 4.02
C THR A 52 -0.46 0.72 2.61
N LYS A 53 0.38 0.55 1.57
CA LYS A 53 -0.08 0.37 0.18
C LYS A 53 -1.00 -0.85 0.03
N ARG A 54 -0.64 -1.96 0.69
CA ARG A 54 -1.44 -3.19 0.69
C ARG A 54 -2.78 -2.98 1.39
N ARG A 55 -2.83 -2.28 2.53
CA ARG A 55 -4.05 -1.98 3.28
C ARG A 55 -5.01 -1.13 2.45
N VAL A 56 -4.51 -0.07 1.80
CA VAL A 56 -5.32 0.78 0.91
C VAL A 56 -5.87 -0.03 -0.28
N ARG A 57 -5.04 -0.86 -0.92
CA ARG A 57 -5.48 -1.74 -2.01
C ARG A 57 -6.53 -2.75 -1.55
N ASN A 58 -6.33 -3.35 -0.38
CA ASN A 58 -7.29 -4.31 0.18
C ASN A 58 -8.60 -3.62 0.54
N TYR A 59 -8.58 -2.39 1.05
CA TYR A 59 -9.80 -1.63 1.35
C TYR A 59 -10.65 -1.39 0.10
N HIS A 60 -10.02 -1.06 -1.03
CA HIS A 60 -10.72 -0.91 -2.31
C HIS A 60 -11.32 -2.22 -2.83
N TYR A 61 -10.63 -3.35 -2.65
CA TYR A 61 -11.13 -4.67 -3.09
C TYR A 61 -12.08 -5.33 -2.10
N SER A 62 -11.99 -4.97 -0.82
CA SER A 62 -12.82 -5.48 0.27
C SER A 62 -14.16 -4.77 0.36
N PHE A 63 -14.35 -3.64 -0.34
CA PHE A 63 -15.67 -3.04 -0.48
C PHE A 63 -16.53 -4.03 -1.26
N PRO A 64 -17.51 -4.68 -0.61
CA PRO A 64 -18.29 -5.66 -1.31
C PRO A 64 -19.13 -4.93 -2.36
N CYS A 65 -19.10 -5.44 -3.59
CA CYS A 65 -20.01 -5.10 -4.69
C CYS A 65 -21.51 -5.24 -4.30
N ASN A 66 -21.79 -5.72 -3.08
CA ASN A 66 -23.12 -5.83 -2.49
C ASN A 66 -23.81 -4.48 -2.26
N ALA A 67 -23.10 -3.35 -2.25
CA ALA A 67 -23.72 -2.03 -2.17
C ALA A 67 -24.66 -1.79 -3.35
N GLU A 68 -24.29 -2.24 -4.55
CA GLU A 68 -25.14 -2.15 -5.74
C GLU A 68 -26.42 -2.98 -5.58
N THR A 69 -26.30 -4.20 -5.08
CA THR A 69 -27.44 -5.09 -4.80
C THR A 69 -28.35 -4.51 -3.73
N PHE A 70 -27.79 -3.95 -2.65
CA PHE A 70 -28.55 -3.30 -1.59
C PHE A 70 -29.34 -2.09 -2.10
N ILE A 71 -28.74 -1.25 -2.94
CA ILE A 71 -29.41 -0.08 -3.51
C ILE A 71 -30.57 -0.52 -4.42
N LYS A 72 -30.34 -1.52 -5.29
CA LYS A 72 -31.40 -2.06 -6.16
C LYS A 72 -32.55 -2.69 -5.37
N LEU A 73 -32.24 -3.47 -4.34
CA LEU A 73 -33.24 -4.15 -3.51
C LEU A 73 -34.09 -3.17 -2.72
N THR A 74 -33.46 -2.16 -2.10
CA THR A 74 -34.16 -1.12 -1.34
C THR A 74 -35.05 -0.27 -2.23
N PHE A 75 -34.56 0.13 -3.41
CA PHE A 75 -35.37 0.84 -4.40
C PHE A 75 -36.60 0.01 -4.82
N PHE A 76 -36.41 -1.28 -5.12
CA PHE A 76 -37.50 -2.17 -5.50
C PHE A 76 -38.55 -2.32 -4.39
N ALA A 77 -38.11 -2.46 -3.13
CA ALA A 77 -39.01 -2.56 -1.98
C ALA A 77 -39.86 -1.28 -1.79
N ILE A 78 -39.27 -0.10 -1.98
CA ILE A 78 -39.98 1.19 -1.90
C ILE A 78 -41.04 1.28 -3.01
N VAL A 79 -40.69 0.93 -4.25
CA VAL A 79 -41.65 0.93 -5.37
C VAL A 79 -42.81 -0.02 -5.09
N LEU A 80 -42.54 -1.23 -4.59
CA LEU A 80 -43.59 -2.17 -4.20
C LEU A 80 -44.49 -1.61 -3.10
N ALA A 81 -43.92 -0.98 -2.07
CA ALA A 81 -44.69 -0.39 -0.99
C ALA A 81 -45.59 0.75 -1.47
N VAL A 82 -45.16 1.53 -2.47
CA VAL A 82 -45.98 2.60 -3.07
C VAL A 82 -47.10 2.04 -3.96
N VAL A 83 -46.84 0.95 -4.68
CA VAL A 83 -47.83 0.33 -5.58
C VAL A 83 -48.89 -0.48 -4.82
N LEU A 84 -48.49 -1.11 -3.70
CA LEU A 84 -49.35 -1.98 -2.89
C LEU A 84 -50.09 -1.25 -1.75
N ASN A 85 -49.79 0.03 -1.53
CA ASN A 85 -50.45 0.91 -0.56
C ASN A 85 -51.43 1.84 -1.27
#